data_AF-A0A535E3W2-F1
#
_entry.id   AF-A0A535E3W2-F1
#
_cell.length_a   1.000
_cell.length_b   1.000
_cell.length_c   1.000
_cell.angle_alpha   90.00
_cell.angle_beta   90.00
_cell.angle_gamma   90.00
#
_symmetry.space_group_name_H-M   'P 1'
#
loop_
_entity.id
_entity.type
_entity.pdbx_description
1 polymer ?
#
loop_
_entity_poly.entity_id
_entity_poly.type
_entity_poly.pdbx_seq_one_letter_code
_entity_poly.pdbx_strand_id
1 'polypeptide(L)'
;MLSDREAKERHAFMTSARREHELQQVLTREEELAEGHEELRFTGYVAVTAASEYELELACKEVRRQASRSKLQLVRLAGEQASSFTCVLPLCRGLR
;
A
#
# COMPACT_ATOMS: atom_id res chain seq x y z
N MET A 1 8.63 -26.04 25.47
CA MET A 1 7.55 -25.60 24.55
C MET A 1 7.04 -24.19 24.92
N LEU A 2 7.89 -23.17 24.96
CA LEU A 2 7.46 -21.76 25.15
C LEU A 2 7.63 -20.90 23.87
N SER A 3 8.37 -21.38 22.87
CA SER A 3 8.70 -20.61 21.67
C SER A 3 7.53 -20.45 20.67
N ASP A 4 6.59 -21.41 20.63
CA ASP A 4 5.46 -21.37 19.69
C ASP A 4 4.38 -20.33 20.07
N ARG A 5 4.28 -19.99 21.37
CA ARG A 5 3.26 -19.08 21.90
C ARG A 5 3.63 -17.62 21.64
N GLU A 6 4.89 -17.26 21.85
CA GLU A 6 5.41 -15.92 21.58
C GLU A 6 5.45 -15.62 20.06
N ALA A 7 5.74 -16.63 19.23
CA ALA A 7 5.69 -16.50 17.78
C ALA A 7 4.25 -16.22 17.29
N LYS A 8 3.26 -16.92 17.85
CA LYS A 8 1.83 -16.69 17.56
C LYS A 8 1.35 -15.33 18.01
N GLU A 9 1.75 -14.85 19.19
CA GLU A 9 1.37 -13.53 19.69
C GLU A 9 1.92 -12.40 18.82
N ARG A 10 3.18 -12.49 18.37
CA ARG A 10 3.75 -11.53 17.41
C ARG A 10 3.04 -11.56 16.06
N HIS A 11 2.70 -12.74 15.56
CA HIS A 11 1.95 -12.89 14.30
C HIS A 11 0.53 -12.33 14.40
N ALA A 12 -0.15 -12.56 15.52
CA ALA A 12 -1.48 -12.01 15.78
C ALA A 12 -1.44 -10.47 15.87
N PHE A 13 -0.42 -9.91 16.51
CA PHE A 13 -0.23 -8.46 16.64
C PHE A 13 0.08 -7.77 15.30
N MET A 14 0.89 -8.39 14.43
CA MET A 14 1.13 -7.87 13.08
C MET A 14 -0.13 -7.91 12.19
N THR A 15 -0.99 -8.92 12.41
CA THR A 15 -2.24 -9.07 11.67
C THR A 15 -3.27 -8.01 12.09
N SER A 16 -3.32 -7.63 13.38
CA SER A 16 -4.23 -6.60 13.87
C SER A 16 -3.86 -5.20 13.38
N ALA A 17 -2.57 -4.83 13.41
CA ALA A 17 -2.11 -3.52 12.94
C ALA A 17 -2.37 -3.29 11.44
N ARG A 18 -2.26 -4.36 10.64
CA ARG A 18 -2.56 -4.32 9.20
C ARG A 18 -4.06 -4.11 8.93
N ARG A 19 -4.91 -4.82 9.69
CA ARG A 19 -6.37 -4.75 9.55
C ARG A 19 -6.94 -3.42 10.03
N GLU A 20 -6.37 -2.84 11.08
CA GLU A 20 -6.74 -1.53 11.60
C GLU A 20 -6.38 -0.42 10.60
N HIS A 21 -5.22 -0.51 9.95
CA HIS A 21 -4.83 0.42 8.90
C HIS A 21 -5.72 0.32 7.65
N GLU A 22 -6.08 -0.89 7.24
CA GLU A 22 -7.02 -1.13 6.13
C GLU A 22 -8.43 -0.58 6.45
N LEU A 23 -8.91 -0.74 7.69
CA LEU A 23 -10.19 -0.17 8.15
C LEU A 23 -10.17 1.36 8.18
N GLN A 24 -9.07 1.97 8.65
CA GLN A 24 -8.93 3.43 8.67
C GLN A 24 -8.94 4.03 7.26
N GLN A 25 -8.39 3.31 6.28
CA GLN A 25 -8.42 3.71 4.87
C GLN A 25 -9.80 3.63 4.23
N VAL A 26 -10.69 2.74 4.73
CA VAL A 26 -12.09 2.67 4.28
C VAL A 26 -12.90 3.83 4.83
N LEU A 27 -12.66 4.26 6.08
CA LEU A 27 -13.40 5.34 6.72
C LEU A 27 -13.10 6.73 6.13
N THR A 28 -11.86 6.99 5.68
CA THR A 28 -11.50 8.25 4.98
C THR A 28 -12.21 8.40 3.63
N ARG A 29 -12.86 7.35 3.11
CA ARG A 29 -13.58 7.38 1.83
C ARG A 29 -14.87 8.21 1.87
N GLU A 30 -15.42 8.52 3.04
CA GLU A 30 -16.73 9.19 3.16
C GLU A 30 -16.68 10.72 3.27
N GLU A 31 -15.51 11.35 3.49
CA GLU A 31 -15.43 12.80 3.77
C GLU A 31 -15.10 13.68 2.54
N GLU A 32 -14.63 13.13 1.42
CA GLU A 32 -14.11 13.93 0.29
C GLU A 32 -15.13 14.21 -0.84
N LEU A 33 -16.43 14.03 -0.61
CA LEU A 33 -17.49 14.23 -1.62
C LEU A 33 -18.15 15.62 -1.59
N ALA A 34 -17.41 16.70 -1.28
CA ALA A 34 -18.03 18.01 -1.01
C ALA A 34 -17.48 19.23 -1.77
N GLU A 35 -16.54 19.11 -2.72
CA GLU A 35 -16.03 20.28 -3.46
C GLU A 35 -16.03 20.01 -4.97
N GLY A 36 -17.06 20.52 -5.66
CA GLY A 36 -17.32 20.35 -7.09
C GLY A 36 -16.30 20.97 -8.06
N HIS A 37 -15.02 20.62 -7.92
CA HIS A 37 -14.06 20.64 -9.01
C HIS A 37 -14.13 19.29 -9.73
N GLU A 38 -14.13 19.28 -11.06
CA GLU A 38 -14.10 18.04 -11.85
C GLU A 38 -12.93 17.17 -11.36
N GLU A 39 -13.27 16.13 -10.58
CA GLU A 39 -12.31 15.32 -9.86
C GLU A 39 -11.57 14.48 -10.89
N LEU A 40 -10.47 15.01 -11.43
CA LEU A 40 -9.49 14.23 -12.19
C LEU A 40 -8.86 13.23 -11.24
N ARG A 41 -9.59 12.14 -11.02
CA ARG A 41 -9.20 11.01 -10.20
C ARG A 41 -8.18 10.20 -11.00
N PHE A 42 -6.93 10.62 -10.96
CA PHE A 42 -5.82 9.84 -11.48
C PHE A 42 -5.55 8.67 -10.54
N THR A 43 -5.72 7.45 -11.06
CA THR A 43 -5.26 6.22 -10.40
C THR A 43 -4.03 5.70 -11.12
N GLY A 44 -3.11 5.09 -10.38
CA GLY A 44 -1.86 4.61 -10.94
C GLY A 44 -1.16 3.63 -10.02
N TYR A 45 -0.17 2.94 -10.58
CA TYR A 45 0.68 2.02 -9.86
C TYR A 45 2.03 2.66 -9.58
N VAL A 46 2.53 2.46 -8.37
CA VAL A 46 3.90 2.82 -8.00
C VAL A 46 4.63 1.53 -7.66
N ALA A 47 5.65 1.19 -8.45
CA ALA A 47 6.53 0.08 -8.14
C ALA A 47 7.78 0.59 -7.42
N VAL A 48 8.15 -0.12 -6.35
CA VAL A 48 9.35 0.15 -5.57
C VAL A 48 10.22 -1.10 -5.64
N THR A 49 11.49 -0.91 -6.00
CA THR A 49 12.49 -1.99 -6.10
C THR A 49 13.69 -1.64 -5.23
N ALA A 50 14.30 -2.65 -4.61
CA ALA A 50 15.51 -2.48 -3.80
C ALA A 50 16.37 -3.76 -3.87
N ALA A 51 17.63 -3.69 -3.42
CA ALA A 51 18.56 -4.82 -3.50
C ALA A 51 18.36 -5.85 -2.36
N SER A 52 17.65 -5.48 -1.29
CA SER A 52 17.29 -6.38 -0.20
C SER A 52 15.89 -6.10 0.34
N GLU A 53 15.32 -7.05 1.09
CA GLU A 53 14.01 -6.89 1.74
C GLU A 53 13.99 -5.75 2.76
N TYR A 54 15.09 -5.56 3.51
CA TYR A 54 15.23 -4.47 4.46
C TYR A 54 15.22 -3.10 3.76
N GLU A 55 16.00 -2.96 2.68
CA GLU A 55 16.01 -1.73 1.88
C GLU A 55 14.66 -1.47 1.22
N LEU A 56 13.96 -2.53 0.79
CA LEU A 56 12.62 -2.40 0.20
C LEU A 56 11.63 -1.84 1.22
N GLU A 57 11.67 -2.30 2.46
CA GLU A 57 10.81 -1.78 3.53
C GLU A 57 11.07 -0.30 3.78
N LEU A 58 12.34 0.12 3.87
CA LEU A 58 12.72 1.52 4.03
C LEU A 58 12.24 2.38 2.84
N ALA A 59 12.47 1.92 1.62
CA ALA A 59 12.05 2.62 0.41
C ALA A 59 10.51 2.77 0.34
N CYS A 60 9.76 1.73 0.71
CA CYS A 60 8.31 1.81 0.79
C CYS A 60 7.82 2.81 1.85
N LYS A 61 8.48 2.88 3.02
CA LYS A 61 8.15 3.89 4.05
C LYS A 61 8.37 5.31 3.53
N GLU A 62 9.48 5.53 2.83
CA GLU A 62 9.79 6.83 2.24
C GLU A 62 8.79 7.24 1.16
N VAL A 63 8.44 6.34 0.23
CA VAL A 63 7.43 6.60 -0.80
C VAL A 63 6.08 6.95 -0.18
N ARG A 64 5.64 6.22 0.84
CA ARG A 64 4.40 6.54 1.58
C ARG A 64 4.45 7.92 2.22
N ARG A 65 5.58 8.27 2.84
CA ARG A 65 5.77 9.60 3.44
C ARG A 65 5.64 10.71 2.41
N GLN A 66 6.23 10.54 1.22
CA GLN A 66 6.14 11.53 0.14
C GLN A 66 4.73 11.64 -0.44
N ALA A 67 4.03 10.51 -0.59
CA ALA A 67 2.64 10.51 -1.02
C ALA A 67 1.73 11.28 -0.05
N SER A 68 1.87 11.04 1.27
CA SER A 68 1.12 11.79 2.28
C SER A 68 1.38 13.30 2.20
N ARG A 69 2.63 13.73 1.98
CA ARG A 69 2.97 15.16 1.79
C ARG A 69 2.39 15.76 0.51
N SER A 70 2.12 14.91 -0.49
CA SER A 70 1.56 15.30 -1.78
C SER A 70 0.04 15.16 -1.83
N LYS A 71 -0.61 14.89 -0.69
CA LYS A 71 -2.06 14.58 -0.60
C LYS A 71 -2.48 13.41 -1.50
N LEU A 72 -1.59 12.45 -1.69
CA LEU A 72 -1.86 11.22 -2.45
C LEU A 72 -2.11 10.05 -1.49
N GLN A 73 -3.13 9.27 -1.78
CA GLN A 73 -3.40 8.01 -1.07
C GLN A 73 -2.68 6.85 -1.77
N LEU A 74 -1.87 6.11 -1.02
CA LEU A 74 -1.26 4.86 -1.50
C LEU A 74 -1.79 3.68 -0.70
N VAL A 75 -2.20 2.64 -1.44
CA VAL A 75 -2.59 1.33 -0.88
C VAL A 75 -1.60 0.27 -1.36
N ARG A 76 -1.28 -0.69 -0.49
CA ARG A 76 -0.39 -1.78 -0.87
C ARG A 76 -1.20 -2.89 -1.53
N LEU A 77 -0.87 -3.23 -2.77
CA LEU A 77 -1.47 -4.36 -3.49
C LEU A 77 -0.96 -5.66 -2.90
N ALA A 78 -1.88 -6.47 -2.36
CA ALA A 78 -1.60 -7.79 -1.82
C ALA A 78 -2.24 -8.85 -2.73
N GLY A 79 -1.46 -9.82 -3.20
CA GLY A 79 -1.93 -10.91 -4.06
C GLY A 79 -1.94 -10.59 -5.56
N GLU A 80 -1.94 -9.31 -5.93
CA GLU A 80 -1.97 -8.87 -7.34
C GLU A 80 -0.67 -8.22 -7.83
N GLN A 81 0.43 -8.39 -7.09
CA GLN A 81 1.69 -7.71 -7.39
C GLN A 81 2.24 -8.10 -8.77
N ALA A 82 2.14 -9.38 -9.13
CA ALA A 82 2.64 -9.87 -10.41
C ALA A 82 1.87 -9.28 -11.61
N SER A 83 0.54 -9.23 -11.53
CA SER A 83 -0.30 -8.63 -12.58
C SER A 83 -0.06 -7.12 -12.68
N SER A 84 -0.08 -6.43 -11.54
CA SER A 84 0.11 -4.97 -11.46
C SER A 84 1.51 -4.52 -11.90
N PHE A 85 2.54 -5.36 -11.73
CA PHE A 85 3.90 -5.04 -12.16
C PHE A 85 3.98 -4.80 -13.68
N THR A 86 3.14 -5.44 -14.48
CA THR A 86 3.14 -5.22 -15.93
C THR A 86 2.61 -3.83 -16.34
N CYS A 87 1.85 -3.17 -15.47
CA CYS A 87 1.39 -1.80 -15.65
C CYS A 87 2.49 -0.76 -15.40
N VAL A 88 3.59 -1.13 -14.72
CA VAL A 88 4.73 -0.22 -14.45
C VAL A 88 5.91 -0.46 -15.41
N LEU A 89 5.80 -1.43 -16.31
CA LEU A 89 6.77 -1.61 -17.39
C LEU A 89 6.71 -0.41 -18.36
N PRO A 90 7.76 -0.16 -19.17
CA PRO A 90 7.85 1.04 -20.00
C PRO A 90 6.67 1.29 -20.94
N LEU A 91 5.90 0.26 -21.27
CA LEU A 91 4.73 0.35 -22.15
C LEU A 91 3.41 0.56 -21.40
N CYS A 92 3.38 0.38 -20.07
CA CYS A 92 2.21 0.57 -19.22
C CYS A 92 0.93 -0.17 -19.68
N ARG A 93 1.05 -1.35 -20.31
CA ARG A 93 -0.08 -2.03 -20.97
C ARG A 93 -0.83 -3.07 -20.15
N GLY A 94 -0.27 -3.51 -19.01
CA GLY A 94 -0.85 -4.61 -18.23
C GLY A 94 -0.74 -5.97 -18.94
N LEU A 95 -1.11 -7.04 -18.24
CA LEU A 95 -1.40 -8.35 -18.84
C LEU A 95 -2.87 -8.33 -19.31
N ARG A 96 -3.11 -8.70 -20.56
CA ARG A 96 -4.45 -9.00 -21.09
C ARG A 96 -4.71 -10.49 -21.04
#